data_AF-A0A4Q3F5V3-F1
#
_entry.id   AF-A0A4Q3F5V3-F1
#
_cell.length_a   1.000
_cell.length_b   1.000
_cell.length_c   1.000
_cell.angle_alpha   90.00
_cell.angle_beta   90.00
_cell.angle_gamma   90.00
#
_symmetry.space_group_name_H-M   'P 1'
#
loop_
_entity.id
_entity.type
_entity.pdbx_description
1 polymer ?
#
loop_
_entity_poly.entity_id
_entity_poly.type
_entity_poly.pdbx_seq_one_letter_code
_entity_poly.pdbx_strand_id
1 'polypeptide(L)'
;MMEKTIIGVFCYKRASKLKAAMEALLKNPECAELEVIFFADGYKGEKDKHGVLETRAYIDQLSGFKKVHKHYRDKNFSTGPNFHTGLSYLASNYDQFIIVEDDLVVTPNYVKYLLDALDFYKNEQSVFCVTGFAFP
;
A
#
# COMPACT_ATOMS: atom_id res chain seq x y z
N MET A 1 -2.17 24.13 -4.00
CA MET A 1 -1.36 22.96 -4.45
C MET A 1 -2.21 21.74 -4.17
N MET A 2 -2.30 20.78 -5.10
CA MET A 2 -3.05 19.54 -4.87
C MET A 2 -2.27 18.73 -3.83
N GLU A 3 -2.91 18.37 -2.71
CA GLU A 3 -2.31 17.54 -1.65
C GLU A 3 -1.87 16.20 -2.27
N LYS A 4 -0.66 15.75 -1.94
CA LYS A 4 -0.09 14.57 -2.58
C LYS A 4 -0.46 13.31 -1.79
N THR A 5 -1.57 12.67 -2.15
CA THR A 5 -1.95 11.36 -1.60
C THR A 5 -1.22 10.23 -2.31
N ILE A 6 -0.66 9.28 -1.54
CA ILE A 6 -0.03 8.06 -2.06
C ILE A 6 -0.62 6.81 -1.42
N ILE A 7 -0.62 5.69 -2.14
CA ILE A 7 -0.95 4.37 -1.57
C ILE A 7 0.34 3.67 -1.11
N GLY A 8 0.41 3.27 0.15
CA GLY A 8 1.47 2.44 0.70
C GLY A 8 1.02 0.99 0.85
N VAL A 9 1.73 0.06 0.23
CA VAL A 9 1.45 -1.37 0.33
C VAL A 9 2.61 -2.09 1.03
N PHE A 10 2.30 -2.81 2.11
CA PHE A 10 3.27 -3.63 2.82
C PHE A 10 3.11 -5.10 2.40
N CYS A 11 4.19 -5.71 1.92
CA CYS A 11 4.14 -7.07 1.37
C CYS A 11 5.41 -7.85 1.67
N TYR A 12 5.35 -9.18 1.54
CA TYR A 12 6.51 -10.04 1.76
C TYR A 12 6.65 -11.18 0.75
N LYS A 13 5.89 -12.27 0.93
CA LYS A 13 6.10 -13.53 0.19
C LYS A 13 4.82 -14.20 -0.32
N ARG A 14 3.73 -13.43 -0.42
CA ARG A 14 2.38 -13.93 -0.73
C ARG A 14 1.91 -13.43 -2.10
N ALA A 15 2.65 -13.76 -3.17
CA ALA A 15 2.39 -13.24 -4.52
C ALA A 15 0.94 -13.43 -4.99
N SER A 16 0.32 -14.60 -4.72
CA SER A 16 -1.08 -14.86 -5.10
C SER A 16 -2.09 -13.99 -4.35
N LYS A 17 -1.86 -13.72 -3.06
CA LYS A 17 -2.70 -12.82 -2.25
C LYS A 17 -2.52 -11.38 -2.71
N LEU A 18 -1.28 -10.96 -2.92
CA LEU A 18 -0.96 -9.63 -3.42
C LEU A 18 -1.61 -9.37 -4.77
N LYS A 19 -1.56 -10.36 -5.67
CA LYS A 19 -2.23 -10.27 -6.97
C LYS A 19 -3.73 -10.06 -6.82
N ALA A 20 -4.41 -10.86 -6.00
CA ALA A 20 -5.84 -10.70 -5.77
C ALA A 20 -6.19 -9.33 -5.14
N ALA A 21 -5.37 -8.86 -4.19
CA ALA A 21 -5.54 -7.55 -3.56
C ALA A 21 -5.37 -6.41 -4.56
N MET A 22 -4.31 -6.44 -5.39
CA MET A 22 -4.06 -5.40 -6.40
C MET A 22 -5.09 -5.43 -7.54
N GLU A 23 -5.54 -6.62 -7.97
CA GLU A 23 -6.64 -6.74 -8.94
C GLU A 23 -7.96 -6.15 -8.40
N ALA A 24 -8.24 -6.27 -7.11
CA ALA A 24 -9.39 -5.62 -6.48
C ALA A 24 -9.19 -4.11 -6.36
N LEU A 25 -8.00 -3.68 -5.91
CA LEU A 25 -7.66 -2.27 -5.74
C LEU A 25 -7.72 -1.51 -7.08
N LEU A 26 -7.16 -2.07 -8.16
CA LEU A 26 -7.16 -1.49 -9.50
C LEU A 26 -8.55 -1.39 -10.15
N LYS A 27 -9.60 -1.98 -9.55
CA LYS A 27 -10.99 -1.73 -9.96
C LYS A 27 -11.52 -0.38 -9.46
N ASN A 28 -10.81 0.29 -8.54
CA ASN A 28 -11.10 1.66 -8.14
C ASN A 28 -10.54 2.62 -9.20
N PRO A 29 -11.38 3.42 -9.89
CA PRO A 29 -10.93 4.27 -10.99
C PRO A 29 -9.84 5.27 -10.62
N GLU A 30 -9.83 5.74 -9.36
CA GLU A 30 -8.89 6.73 -8.86
C GLU A 30 -7.43 6.22 -8.83
N CYS A 31 -7.22 4.91 -8.84
CA CYS A 31 -5.89 4.30 -8.86
C CYS A 31 -5.04 4.79 -10.06
N ALA A 32 -5.66 5.05 -11.21
CA ALA A 32 -4.95 5.52 -12.41
C ALA A 32 -4.24 6.86 -12.21
N GLU A 33 -4.74 7.70 -11.30
CA GLU A 33 -4.19 9.03 -11.00
C GLU A 33 -3.29 9.04 -9.76
N LEU A 34 -3.28 7.95 -9.00
CA LEU A 34 -2.50 7.81 -7.77
C LEU A 34 -1.17 7.11 -8.01
N GLU A 35 -0.17 7.53 -7.24
CA GLU A 35 1.07 6.79 -7.11
C GLU A 35 0.91 5.71 -6.03
N VAL A 36 1.65 4.60 -6.16
CA VAL A 36 1.71 3.52 -5.15
C VAL A 36 3.17 3.23 -4.82
N ILE A 37 3.46 2.91 -3.56
CA ILE A 37 4.77 2.45 -3.10
C ILE A 37 4.65 1.09 -2.40
N PHE A 38 5.48 0.14 -2.82
CA PHE A 38 5.56 -1.18 -2.20
C PHE A 38 6.75 -1.25 -1.26
N PHE A 39 6.48 -1.48 0.03
CA PHE A 39 7.49 -1.83 1.03
C PHE A 39 7.60 -3.34 1.13
N ALA A 40 8.57 -3.91 0.41
CA ALA A 40 8.76 -5.36 0.31
C ALA A 40 10.08 -5.79 0.95
N ASP A 41 9.98 -6.61 2.00
CA ASP A 41 11.15 -7.12 2.70
C ASP A 41 11.96 -8.12 1.87
N GLY A 42 13.24 -8.30 2.24
CA GLY A 42 14.06 -9.40 1.74
C GLY A 42 13.67 -10.73 2.40
N TYR A 43 14.03 -11.86 1.77
CA TYR A 43 13.73 -13.18 2.34
C TYR A 43 14.52 -13.43 3.63
N LYS A 44 13.87 -14.01 4.64
CA LYS A 44 14.48 -14.37 5.93
C LYS A 44 15.44 -15.57 5.80
N GLY A 45 15.26 -16.39 4.76
CA GLY A 45 16.09 -17.55 4.45
C GLY A 45 15.59 -18.24 3.18
N GLU A 46 16.27 -19.30 2.75
CA GLU A 46 16.03 -19.95 1.44
C GLU A 46 14.57 -20.41 1.24
N LYS A 47 13.88 -20.88 2.29
CA LYS A 47 12.47 -21.27 2.21
C LYS A 47 11.52 -20.14 1.80
N ASP A 48 11.89 -18.90 2.07
CA ASP A 48 11.07 -17.72 1.77
C ASP A 48 11.46 -17.08 0.43
N LYS A 49 12.65 -17.42 -0.10
CA LYS A 49 13.25 -16.80 -1.28
C LYS A 49 12.34 -16.85 -2.49
N HIS A 50 11.78 -18.04 -2.78
CA HIS A 50 10.89 -18.20 -3.93
C HIS A 50 9.66 -17.28 -3.83
N GLY A 51 8.94 -17.29 -2.72
CA GLY A 51 7.76 -16.45 -2.54
C GLY A 51 8.06 -14.94 -2.55
N VAL A 52 9.22 -14.52 -2.01
CA VAL A 52 9.66 -13.11 -2.08
C VAL A 52 9.98 -12.71 -3.51
N LEU A 53 10.70 -13.54 -4.26
CA LEU A 53 11.05 -13.25 -5.64
C LEU A 53 9.82 -13.21 -6.55
N GLU A 54 8.86 -14.12 -6.35
CA GLU A 54 7.58 -14.06 -7.07
C GLU A 54 6.78 -12.80 -6.74
N THR A 55 6.76 -12.40 -5.47
CA THR A 55 6.06 -11.18 -5.02
C THR A 55 6.67 -9.94 -5.71
N ARG A 56 8.01 -9.85 -5.74
CA ARG A 56 8.72 -8.76 -6.43
C ARG A 56 8.52 -8.80 -7.95
N ALA A 57 8.59 -9.98 -8.56
CA ALA A 57 8.36 -10.14 -10.00
C ALA A 57 6.96 -9.66 -10.40
N TYR A 58 5.95 -9.95 -9.58
CA TYR A 58 4.59 -9.43 -9.78
C TYR A 58 4.55 -7.89 -9.68
N ILE A 59 5.14 -7.31 -8.62
CA ILE A 59 5.21 -5.85 -8.45
C ILE A 59 5.96 -5.18 -9.62
N ASP A 60 7.00 -5.84 -10.15
CA ASP A 60 7.80 -5.31 -11.24
C ASP A 60 7.05 -5.18 -12.56
N GLN A 61 6.04 -6.02 -12.76
CA GLN A 61 5.17 -6.03 -13.93
C GLN A 61 3.84 -5.28 -13.69
N LEU A 62 3.58 -4.81 -12.47
CA LEU A 62 2.32 -4.18 -12.11
C LEU A 62 2.15 -2.83 -12.83
N SER A 63 0.98 -2.67 -13.43
CA SER A 63 0.55 -1.44 -14.11
C SER A 63 -0.85 -1.04 -13.66
N GLY A 64 -1.29 0.17 -14.01
CA GLY A 64 -2.64 0.67 -13.68
C GLY A 64 -2.65 1.76 -12.61
N PHE A 65 -1.50 2.03 -11.98
CA PHE A 65 -1.26 3.23 -11.19
C PHE A 65 -0.53 4.29 -12.03
N LYS A 66 -0.60 5.56 -11.62
CA LYS A 66 0.17 6.64 -12.24
C LYS A 66 1.68 6.36 -12.19
N LYS A 67 2.15 5.83 -11.06
CA LYS A 67 3.53 5.40 -10.87
C LYS A 67 3.63 4.34 -9.78
N VAL A 68 4.45 3.31 -10.01
CA VAL A 68 4.77 2.27 -9.04
C VAL A 68 6.19 2.50 -8.51
N HIS A 69 6.30 2.79 -7.21
CA HIS A 69 7.56 2.89 -6.49
C HIS A 69 7.88 1.60 -5.76
N LYS A 70 9.15 1.25 -5.70
CA LYS A 70 9.62 -0.03 -5.17
C LYS A 70 10.62 0.25 -4.05
N HIS A 71 10.24 -0.07 -2.83
CA HIS A 71 11.11 -0.03 -1.67
C HIS A 71 11.43 -1.46 -1.24
N TYR A 72 12.34 -2.08 -2.00
CA TYR A 72 12.80 -3.44 -1.74
C TYR A 72 13.94 -3.42 -0.72
N ARG A 73 13.81 -4.17 0.36
CA ARG A 73 14.89 -4.33 1.34
C ARG A 73 15.74 -5.56 1.04
N ASP A 74 17.03 -5.49 1.35
CA ASP A 74 17.93 -6.63 1.14
C ASP A 74 17.66 -7.78 2.12
N LYS A 75 17.28 -7.46 3.36
CA LYS A 75 16.98 -8.41 4.43
C LYS A 75 15.55 -8.26 4.94
N ASN A 76 15.07 -9.29 5.63
CA ASN A 76 13.79 -9.24 6.32
C ASN A 76 13.90 -8.40 7.60
N PHE A 77 13.09 -7.35 7.74
CA PHE A 77 13.04 -6.49 8.90
C PHE A 77 12.00 -6.96 9.93
N SER A 78 11.18 -7.95 9.56
CA SER A 78 9.98 -8.38 10.29
C SER A 78 8.90 -7.29 10.31
N THR A 79 7.67 -7.66 10.64
CA THR A 79 6.49 -6.80 10.48
C THR A 79 6.64 -5.45 11.17
N GLY A 80 6.97 -5.42 12.47
CA GLY A 80 7.05 -4.17 13.24
C GLY A 80 8.03 -3.14 12.64
N PRO A 81 9.32 -3.48 12.46
CA PRO A 81 10.29 -2.56 11.89
C PRO A 81 10.01 -2.19 10.42
N ASN A 82 9.44 -3.10 9.62
CA ASN A 82 9.01 -2.80 8.26
C ASN A 82 7.93 -1.70 8.26
N PHE A 83 6.87 -1.88 9.05
CA PHE A 83 5.80 -0.90 9.17
C PHE A 83 6.30 0.44 9.71
N HIS A 84 7.09 0.42 10.79
CA HIS A 84 7.61 1.65 11.39
C HIS A 84 8.40 2.48 10.36
N THR A 85 9.36 1.87 9.67
CA THR A 85 10.19 2.58 8.69
C THR A 85 9.39 3.04 7.47
N GLY A 86 8.43 2.24 6.99
CA GLY A 86 7.57 2.63 5.89
C GLY A 86 6.63 3.79 6.23
N LEU A 87 6.00 3.75 7.41
CA LEU A 87 5.14 4.83 7.90
C LEU A 87 5.92 6.11 8.15
N SER A 88 7.11 6.03 8.75
CA SER A 88 7.99 7.20 8.92
C SER A 88 8.39 7.81 7.58
N TYR A 89 8.69 6.98 6.57
CA TYR A 89 8.97 7.45 5.22
C TYR A 89 7.75 8.16 4.62
N LEU A 90 6.56 7.56 4.71
CA LEU A 90 5.34 8.16 4.16
C LEU A 90 5.04 9.52 4.83
N ALA A 91 5.04 9.56 6.16
CA ALA A 91 4.76 10.79 6.93
C ALA A 91 5.78 11.91 6.68
N SER A 92 7.01 11.59 6.27
CA SER A 92 8.04 12.59 5.99
C SER A 92 8.00 13.13 4.55
N ASN A 93 7.29 12.46 3.63
CA ASN A 93 7.37 12.73 2.20
C ASN A 93 6.01 13.05 1.54
N TYR A 94 4.90 12.82 2.23
CA TYR A 94 3.55 12.97 1.69
C TYR A 94 2.63 13.63 2.73
N ASP A 95 1.72 14.47 2.26
CA ASP A 95 0.73 15.14 3.11
C ASP A 95 -0.31 14.12 3.63
N GLN A 96 -0.63 13.13 2.80
CA GLN A 96 -1.63 12.10 3.07
C GLN A 96 -1.19 10.76 2.48
N PHE A 97 -1.58 9.66 3.11
CA PHE A 97 -1.34 8.33 2.56
C PHE A 97 -2.44 7.35 2.95
N ILE A 98 -2.71 6.39 2.06
CA ILE A 98 -3.61 5.26 2.28
C ILE A 98 -2.77 4.01 2.46
N ILE A 99 -3.00 3.24 3.53
CA ILE A 99 -2.30 1.97 3.76
C ILE A 99 -3.18 0.81 3.34
N VAL A 100 -2.61 -0.10 2.55
CA VAL A 100 -3.27 -1.34 2.09
C VAL A 100 -2.37 -2.54 2.38
N GLU A 101 -2.93 -3.60 2.95
CA GLU A 101 -2.23 -4.87 3.18
C GLU A 101 -2.25 -5.76 1.93
N ASP A 102 -1.26 -6.65 1.78
CA ASP A 102 -1.10 -7.53 0.60
C ASP A 102 -2.15 -8.65 0.51
N ASP A 103 -3.10 -8.72 1.42
CA ASP A 103 -4.22 -9.68 1.42
C ASP A 103 -5.60 -9.01 1.53
N LEU A 104 -5.69 -7.68 1.32
CA LEU A 104 -6.95 -6.95 1.37
C LEU A 104 -7.66 -6.91 0.00
N VAL A 105 -8.84 -7.53 -0.09
CA VAL A 105 -9.74 -7.41 -1.25
C VAL A 105 -10.77 -6.32 -0.97
N VAL A 106 -10.70 -5.23 -1.74
CA VAL A 106 -11.53 -4.03 -1.55
C VAL A 106 -12.67 -3.93 -2.57
N THR A 107 -13.68 -3.11 -2.26
CA THR A 107 -14.75 -2.76 -3.20
C THR A 107 -14.29 -1.70 -4.21
N PRO A 108 -14.98 -1.54 -5.37
CA PRO A 108 -14.61 -0.56 -6.40
C PRO A 108 -14.79 0.93 -6.02
N ASN A 109 -15.29 1.21 -4.81
CA ASN A 109 -15.49 2.57 -4.27
C ASN A 109 -14.62 2.85 -3.02
N TYR A 110 -13.75 1.91 -2.64
CA TYR A 110 -12.89 2.00 -1.46
C TYR A 110 -11.94 3.20 -1.52
N VAL A 111 -11.24 3.40 -2.63
CA VAL A 111 -10.24 4.48 -2.77
C VAL A 111 -10.96 5.83 -2.78
N LYS A 112 -12.05 5.96 -3.54
CA LYS A 112 -12.89 7.16 -3.54
C LYS A 112 -13.34 7.56 -2.14
N TYR A 113 -13.87 6.60 -1.38
CA TYR A 113 -14.30 6.84 0.00
C TYR A 113 -13.18 7.41 0.87
N LEU A 114 -11.98 6.82 0.80
CA LEU A 114 -10.84 7.28 1.59
C LEU A 114 -10.34 8.66 1.14
N LEU A 115 -10.29 8.94 -0.17
CA LEU A 115 -9.90 10.26 -0.67
C LEU A 115 -10.88 11.34 -0.24
N ASP A 116 -12.18 11.10 -0.42
CA ASP A 116 -13.23 12.05 -0.04
C ASP A 116 -13.19 12.32 1.48
N ALA A 117 -12.96 11.28 2.30
CA ALA A 117 -12.86 11.41 3.74
C ALA A 117 -11.58 12.10 4.20
N LEU A 118 -10.44 11.82 3.57
CA LEU A 118 -9.17 12.51 3.86
C LEU A 118 -9.30 14.00 3.57
N ASP A 119 -9.90 14.39 2.44
CA ASP A 119 -10.14 15.80 2.11
C ASP A 119 -11.11 16.47 3.08
N PHE A 120 -12.17 15.76 3.50
CA PHE A 120 -13.16 16.27 4.44
C PHE A 120 -12.56 16.50 5.84
N TYR A 121 -11.78 15.55 6.37
CA TYR A 121 -11.27 15.58 7.74
C TYR A 121 -9.89 16.24 7.90
N LYS A 122 -9.23 16.68 6.83
CA LYS A 122 -7.85 17.21 6.89
C LYS A 122 -7.59 18.35 7.89
N ASN A 123 -8.62 19.13 8.22
CA ASN A 123 -8.53 20.24 9.18
C ASN A 123 -9.11 19.89 10.57
N GLU A 124 -9.63 18.68 10.76
CA GLU A 124 -10.25 18.24 12.01
C GLU A 124 -9.21 17.57 12.91
N GLN A 125 -8.67 18.32 13.88
CA GLN A 125 -7.61 17.85 14.77
C GLN A 125 -8.04 16.71 15.70
N SER A 126 -9.35 16.53 15.92
CA SER A 126 -9.86 15.41 16.73
C SER A 126 -9.88 14.07 15.96
N VAL A 127 -9.69 14.08 14.64
CA VAL A 127 -9.68 12.88 13.80
C VAL A 127 -8.25 12.40 13.58
N PHE A 128 -7.95 11.19 14.06
CA PHE A 128 -6.63 10.59 13.91
C PHE A 128 -6.44 9.90 12.55
N CYS A 129 -7.43 9.13 12.10
CA CYS A 129 -7.39 8.43 10.82
C CYS A 129 -8.80 8.11 10.30
N VAL A 130 -8.87 7.75 9.02
CA VAL A 130 -10.06 7.18 8.36
C VAL A 130 -9.78 5.71 8.08
N THR A 131 -10.77 4.85 8.28
CA THR A 131 -10.66 3.41 8.01
C THR A 131 -11.76 2.94 7.06
N GLY A 132 -11.40 2.04 6.14
CA GLY A 132 -12.36 1.32 5.30
C GLY A 132 -12.92 0.05 5.95
N PHE A 133 -12.51 -0.27 7.19
CA PHE A 133 -13.01 -1.40 7.94
C PHE A 133 -14.20 -0.98 8.82
N ALA A 134 -15.33 -1.69 8.67
CA ALA A 134 -16.48 -1.58 9.56
C ALA A 134 -16.60 -2.88 10.38
N PHE A 135 -16.63 -2.75 11.71
CA PHE A 135 -16.86 -3.90 12.58
C PHE A 135 -18.33 -4.35 12.47
N PRO A 136 -18.61 -5.66 12.33
CA PRO A 136 -19.98 -6.19 12.30
C PRO A 136 -20.73 -6.02 13.63
#